data_AF-A0A518RJU8-F1
#
_entry.id   AF-A0A518RJU8-F1
#
_cell.length_a   1.000
_cell.length_b   1.000
_cell.length_c   1.000
_cell.angle_alpha   90.00
_cell.angle_beta   90.00
_cell.angle_gamma   90.00
#
_symmetry.space_group_name_H-M   'P 1'
#
loop_
_entity.id
_entity.type
_entity.pdbx_description
1 polymer ?
#
loop_
_entity_poly.entity_id
_entity_poly.type
_entity_poly.pdbx_seq_one_letter_code
_entity_poly.pdbx_strand_id
1 'polypeptide(L)'
;MMPAGQIDAASPRDRPAMATGGTGDARLTARALADLVAAIGSPAFPNALLDALRTLAGVELCSVFLRDRGEHVELIFAHGELPGVPGFPLRASHAYARSYWRSDRQLARLVQAPPGVPVVIRRRACDIADPAYRAVCYDRAGVAERVSILSPGRPCFAVNGYRTSGSSPFSAQDVEQLELHAGLLIAALRQHLRAEQACGPVGDETALAGRLATLDYGLSAREAEIVAALMLGETQEGIAAAKRLSATTVITYRRRAYGKLGVANRRDLMALHRRLMTAADPLSAARTRPRVAREKE
;
A
#
# COMPACT_ATOMS: atom_id res chain seq x y z
N MET A 1 -16.41 -80.87 16.94
CA MET A 1 -17.71 -80.66 16.26
C MET A 1 -18.12 -79.22 16.48
N MET A 2 -17.90 -78.37 15.47
CA MET A 2 -18.36 -76.97 15.34
C MET A 2 -18.45 -76.69 13.83
N PRO A 3 -19.55 -76.13 13.29
CA PRO A 3 -19.58 -75.61 11.93
C PRO A 3 -19.63 -74.08 11.85
N ALA A 4 -18.89 -73.59 10.85
CA ALA A 4 -19.10 -72.46 9.94
C ALA A 4 -20.09 -71.32 10.27
N GLY A 5 -19.51 -70.14 10.49
CA GLY A 5 -19.61 -68.95 9.61
C GLY A 5 -20.95 -68.52 9.02
N GLN A 6 -21.46 -67.40 9.52
CA GLN A 6 -22.45 -66.57 8.83
C GLN A 6 -21.89 -65.15 8.68
N ILE A 7 -21.76 -64.70 7.43
CA ILE A 7 -21.24 -63.38 7.05
C ILE A 7 -22.46 -62.48 6.84
N ASP A 8 -22.66 -61.52 7.74
CA ASP A 8 -23.75 -60.54 7.61
C ASP A 8 -23.31 -59.38 6.72
N ALA A 9 -24.05 -59.19 5.63
CA ALA A 9 -23.86 -58.10 4.69
C ALA A 9 -24.39 -56.78 5.30
N ALA A 10 -23.48 -55.86 5.59
CA ALA A 10 -23.82 -54.52 6.05
C ALA A 10 -24.59 -53.73 4.97
N SER A 11 -25.72 -53.17 5.38
CA SER A 11 -26.67 -52.36 4.60
C SER A 11 -26.07 -51.02 4.16
N PRO A 12 -26.35 -50.50 2.95
CA PRO A 12 -25.77 -49.26 2.45
C PRO A 12 -26.58 -48.04 2.91
N ARG A 13 -26.37 -47.60 4.16
CA ARG A 13 -26.85 -46.29 4.63
C ARG A 13 -25.83 -45.66 5.56
N ASP A 14 -24.74 -45.18 4.96
CA ASP A 14 -24.00 -44.00 5.44
C ASP A 14 -23.09 -43.51 4.31
N ARG A 15 -23.66 -42.72 3.41
CA ARG A 15 -22.86 -41.78 2.62
C ARG A 15 -22.87 -40.47 3.40
N PRO A 16 -21.71 -39.95 3.86
CA PRO A 16 -21.69 -38.60 4.39
C PRO A 16 -22.14 -37.65 3.28
N ALA A 17 -23.09 -36.78 3.60
CA ALA A 17 -23.52 -35.70 2.74
C ALA A 17 -22.27 -34.88 2.37
N MET A 18 -21.88 -34.89 1.09
CA MET A 18 -20.84 -34.01 0.59
C MET A 18 -21.23 -32.57 0.90
N ALA A 19 -20.35 -31.88 1.62
CA ALA A 19 -20.43 -30.44 1.83
C ALA A 19 -20.41 -29.73 0.46
N THR A 20 -21.58 -29.35 -0.02
CA THR A 20 -21.79 -28.65 -1.30
C THR A 20 -21.32 -27.19 -1.27
N GLY A 21 -20.75 -26.71 -0.15
CA GLY A 21 -20.20 -25.36 0.00
C GLY A 21 -18.80 -25.15 -0.61
N GLY A 22 -18.02 -26.21 -0.85
CA GLY A 22 -16.60 -26.07 -1.19
C GLY A 22 -16.30 -25.58 -2.62
N THR A 23 -17.10 -25.97 -3.60
CA THR A 23 -16.79 -25.68 -5.02
C THR A 23 -17.18 -24.25 -5.42
N GLY A 24 -18.23 -23.69 -4.81
CA GLY A 24 -18.68 -22.32 -5.05
C GLY A 24 -17.69 -21.30 -4.50
N ASP A 25 -17.24 -21.52 -3.27
CA ASP A 25 -16.26 -20.68 -2.58
C ASP A 25 -14.88 -20.70 -3.28
N ALA A 26 -14.44 -21.89 -3.72
CA ALA A 26 -13.22 -22.02 -4.50
C ALA A 26 -13.27 -21.27 -5.85
N ARG A 27 -14.42 -21.28 -6.54
CA ARG A 27 -14.58 -20.54 -7.80
C ARG A 27 -14.58 -19.02 -7.59
N LEU A 28 -15.24 -18.54 -6.53
CA LEU A 28 -15.24 -17.13 -6.16
C LEU A 28 -13.82 -16.66 -5.80
N THR A 29 -13.10 -17.46 -5.01
CA THR A 29 -11.70 -17.20 -4.65
C THR A 29 -10.82 -17.14 -5.90
N ALA A 30 -10.89 -18.14 -6.78
CA ALA A 30 -10.12 -18.15 -8.02
C ALA A 30 -10.42 -16.93 -8.90
N ARG A 31 -11.68 -16.50 -8.97
CA ARG A 31 -12.08 -15.31 -9.72
C ARG A 31 -11.50 -14.04 -9.12
N ALA A 32 -11.63 -13.84 -7.81
CA ALA A 32 -11.11 -12.66 -7.13
C ALA A 32 -9.58 -12.54 -7.27
N LEU A 33 -8.86 -13.65 -7.20
CA LEU A 33 -7.41 -13.68 -7.41
C LEU A 33 -7.03 -13.41 -8.86
N ALA A 34 -7.80 -13.90 -9.84
CA ALA A 34 -7.59 -13.60 -11.24
C ALA A 34 -7.83 -12.10 -11.54
N ASP A 35 -8.87 -11.51 -10.97
CA ASP A 35 -9.18 -10.09 -11.11
C ASP A 35 -8.08 -9.21 -10.45
N LEU A 36 -7.53 -9.63 -9.30
CA LEU A 36 -6.35 -8.99 -8.69
C LEU A 36 -5.14 -9.00 -9.63
N VAL A 37 -4.84 -10.15 -10.24
CA VAL A 37 -3.72 -10.27 -11.19
C VAL A 37 -3.97 -9.40 -12.42
N ALA A 38 -5.20 -9.35 -12.93
CA ALA A 38 -5.56 -8.51 -14.07
C ALA A 38 -5.43 -7.00 -13.76
N ALA A 39 -5.62 -6.60 -12.50
CA ALA A 39 -5.51 -5.20 -12.07
C ALA A 39 -4.07 -4.71 -11.87
N ILE A 40 -3.06 -5.58 -11.98
CA ILE A 40 -1.64 -5.22 -11.81
C ILE A 40 -1.26 -4.04 -12.73
N GLY A 41 -0.58 -3.05 -12.15
CA GLY A 41 -0.19 -1.81 -12.84
C GLY A 41 -1.33 -0.82 -13.14
N SER A 42 -2.56 -1.13 -12.74
CA SER A 42 -3.71 -0.23 -12.92
C SER A 42 -4.09 0.49 -11.62
N PRO A 43 -4.78 1.65 -11.69
CA PRO A 43 -5.35 2.32 -10.51
C PRO A 43 -6.40 1.50 -9.76
N ALA A 44 -6.94 0.43 -10.36
CA ALA A 44 -7.93 -0.43 -9.73
C ALA A 44 -7.32 -1.46 -8.76
N PHE A 45 -5.99 -1.62 -8.76
CA PHE A 45 -5.30 -2.62 -7.95
C PHE A 45 -5.62 -2.55 -6.44
N PRO A 46 -5.65 -1.39 -5.77
CA PRO A 46 -5.98 -1.32 -4.34
C PRO A 46 -7.38 -1.87 -4.02
N ASN A 47 -8.36 -1.60 -4.89
CA ASN A 47 -9.71 -2.14 -4.74
C ASN A 47 -9.75 -3.65 -4.99
N ALA A 48 -9.11 -4.12 -6.07
CA ALA A 48 -9.05 -5.55 -6.37
C ALA A 48 -8.33 -6.36 -5.26
N LEU A 49 -7.32 -5.77 -4.61
CA LEU A 49 -6.66 -6.38 -3.45
C LEU A 49 -7.61 -6.47 -2.26
N LEU A 50 -8.37 -5.41 -1.97
CA LEU A 50 -9.37 -5.43 -0.93
C LEU A 50 -10.45 -6.49 -1.21
N ASP A 51 -10.94 -6.58 -2.45
CA ASP A 51 -11.94 -7.56 -2.85
C ASP A 51 -11.42 -9.00 -2.69
N ALA A 52 -10.17 -9.27 -3.08
CA ALA A 52 -9.54 -10.57 -2.84
C ALA A 52 -9.43 -10.90 -1.33
N LEU A 53 -9.00 -9.94 -0.51
CA LEU A 53 -8.96 -10.11 0.95
C LEU A 53 -10.36 -10.30 1.56
N ARG A 54 -11.38 -9.66 0.99
CA ARG A 54 -12.78 -9.82 1.39
C ARG A 54 -13.31 -11.21 1.07
N THR A 55 -13.01 -11.73 -0.12
CA THR A 55 -13.40 -13.10 -0.49
C THR A 55 -12.71 -14.14 0.39
N LEU A 56 -11.41 -13.97 0.65
CA LEU A 56 -10.63 -14.95 1.43
C LEU A 56 -10.96 -14.97 2.92
N ALA A 57 -11.22 -13.78 3.49
CA ALA A 57 -11.26 -13.62 4.94
C ALA A 57 -12.19 -12.50 5.38
N GLY A 58 -13.21 -12.13 4.62
CA GLY A 58 -14.22 -11.13 5.03
C GLY A 58 -13.63 -9.79 5.49
N VAL A 59 -12.51 -9.37 4.90
CA VAL A 59 -11.86 -8.09 5.22
C VAL A 59 -12.72 -6.92 4.74
N GLU A 60 -12.86 -5.90 5.58
CA GLU A 60 -13.66 -4.70 5.28
C GLU A 60 -12.77 -3.54 4.80
N LEU A 61 -11.58 -3.40 5.37
CA LEU A 61 -10.61 -2.35 5.04
C LEU A 61 -9.22 -2.98 4.86
N CYS A 62 -8.37 -2.35 4.06
CA CYS A 62 -6.97 -2.77 3.95
C CYS A 62 -5.99 -1.59 3.95
N SER A 63 -4.73 -1.89 4.29
CA SER A 63 -3.62 -0.95 4.17
C SER A 63 -2.36 -1.70 3.80
N VAL A 64 -1.55 -1.13 2.90
CA VAL A 64 -0.28 -1.70 2.49
C VAL A 64 0.86 -0.76 2.87
N PHE A 65 1.83 -1.31 3.58
CA PHE A 65 3.04 -0.60 3.97
C PHE A 65 4.27 -1.25 3.37
N LEU A 66 5.22 -0.40 2.98
CA LEU A 66 6.55 -0.78 2.54
C LEU A 66 7.59 -0.25 3.52
N ARG A 67 8.65 -1.03 3.72
CA ARG A 67 9.88 -0.52 4.33
C ARG A 67 11.09 -1.11 3.62
N ASP A 68 11.92 -0.24 3.05
CA ASP A 68 13.17 -0.64 2.37
C ASP A 68 14.40 -0.44 3.27
N ARG A 69 14.93 0.80 3.28
CA ARG A 69 16.12 1.20 4.04
C ARG A 69 15.79 2.45 4.86
N GLY A 70 15.76 2.30 6.18
CA GLY A 70 15.62 3.42 7.11
C GLY A 70 14.73 3.15 8.31
N GLU A 71 14.51 4.21 9.09
CA GLU A 71 13.66 4.25 10.28
C GLU A 71 12.26 4.80 9.98
N HIS A 72 11.70 4.51 8.82
CA HIS A 72 10.31 4.86 8.53
C HIS A 72 9.65 3.77 7.72
N VAL A 73 8.33 3.77 7.82
CA VAL A 73 7.43 2.89 7.08
C VAL A 73 6.66 3.80 6.14
N GLU A 74 6.62 3.43 4.85
CA GLU A 74 5.89 4.15 3.83
C GLU A 74 4.50 3.52 3.67
N LEU A 75 3.48 4.36 3.65
CA LEU A 75 2.14 3.95 3.24
C LEU A 75 2.11 3.93 1.71
N ILE A 76 1.86 2.76 1.12
CA ILE A 76 1.64 2.62 -0.32
C ILE A 76 0.20 3.03 -0.64
N PHE A 77 -0.78 2.37 -0.03
CA PHE A 77 -2.19 2.76 -0.10
C PHE A 77 -2.98 2.23 1.10
N ALA A 78 -4.15 2.80 1.32
CA ALA A 78 -5.18 2.28 2.20
C ALA A 78 -6.53 2.34 1.49
N HIS A 79 -7.36 1.32 1.66
CA HIS A 79 -8.61 1.18 0.92
C HIS A 79 -9.75 0.63 1.80
N GLY A 80 -10.98 0.90 1.37
CA GLY A 80 -12.21 0.54 2.06
C GLY A 80 -12.98 1.74 2.60
N GLU A 81 -14.23 1.52 2.95
CA GLU A 81 -15.15 2.55 3.41
C GLU A 81 -15.84 2.13 4.69
N LEU A 82 -16.00 3.07 5.61
CA LEU A 82 -16.76 2.88 6.83
C LEU A 82 -17.90 3.90 6.88
N PRO A 83 -19.16 3.44 6.98
CA PRO A 83 -20.28 4.32 7.26
C PRO A 83 -20.01 5.14 8.52
N GLY A 84 -20.18 6.46 8.45
CA GLY A 84 -20.00 7.38 9.59
C GLY A 84 -18.58 7.87 9.85
N VAL A 85 -17.55 7.31 9.22
CA VAL A 85 -16.15 7.78 9.37
C VAL A 85 -15.43 7.85 8.01
N PRO A 86 -15.88 8.73 7.09
CA PRO A 86 -15.35 8.79 5.72
C PRO A 86 -13.84 9.06 5.72
N GLY A 87 -13.09 8.39 4.85
CA GLY A 87 -11.63 8.53 4.73
C GLY A 87 -10.82 7.99 5.91
N PHE A 88 -11.43 7.21 6.80
CA PHE A 88 -10.74 6.64 7.96
C PHE A 88 -9.50 5.81 7.60
N PRO A 89 -9.53 4.85 6.64
CA PRO A 89 -8.37 3.98 6.38
C PRO A 89 -7.11 4.76 6.04
N LEU A 90 -7.23 5.79 5.21
CA LEU A 90 -6.11 6.64 4.81
C LEU A 90 -5.58 7.47 5.99
N ARG A 91 -6.46 8.14 6.75
CA ARG A 91 -6.04 8.93 7.93
C ARG A 91 -5.38 8.08 9.00
N ALA A 92 -5.97 6.94 9.34
CA ALA A 92 -5.44 6.02 10.35
C ALA A 92 -4.08 5.44 9.92
N SER A 93 -3.94 5.08 8.65
CA SER A 93 -2.72 4.52 8.08
C SER A 93 -1.58 5.55 8.00
N HIS A 94 -1.89 6.82 7.69
CA HIS A 94 -0.91 7.90 7.77
C HIS A 94 -0.45 8.17 9.21
N ALA A 95 -1.38 8.18 10.18
CA ALA A 95 -1.02 8.33 11.59
C ALA A 95 -0.12 7.17 12.06
N TYR A 96 -0.44 5.94 11.65
CA TYR A 96 0.37 4.76 11.91
C TYR A 96 1.79 4.88 11.34
N ALA A 97 1.92 5.18 10.05
CA ALA A 97 3.21 5.32 9.36
C ALA A 97 4.08 6.44 9.94
N ARG A 98 3.47 7.53 10.43
CA ARG A 98 4.19 8.65 11.04
C ARG A 98 4.68 8.33 12.46
N SER A 99 3.83 7.74 13.29
CA SER A 99 4.03 7.76 14.75
C SER A 99 3.97 6.39 15.42
N TYR A 100 3.10 5.49 15.00
CA TYR A 100 2.77 4.28 15.80
C TYR A 100 3.45 2.99 15.34
N TRP A 101 4.02 2.96 14.13
CA TRP A 101 4.70 1.77 13.61
C TRP A 101 5.87 1.32 14.50
N ARG A 102 6.49 2.22 15.28
CA ARG A 102 7.56 1.90 16.24
C ARG A 102 7.04 1.15 17.47
N SER A 103 5.80 1.45 17.88
CA SER A 103 5.11 0.75 18.96
C SER A 103 4.57 -0.61 18.52
N ASP A 104 4.48 -0.87 17.21
CA ASP A 104 4.04 -2.16 16.67
C ASP A 104 5.18 -3.19 16.69
N ARG A 105 5.18 -4.01 17.75
CA ARG A 105 6.17 -5.06 17.96
C ARG A 105 6.23 -6.08 16.82
N GLN A 106 5.14 -6.31 16.07
CA GLN A 106 5.16 -7.28 14.97
C GLN A 106 5.90 -6.73 13.76
N LEU A 107 5.64 -5.47 13.41
CA LEU A 107 6.38 -4.83 12.33
C LEU A 107 7.87 -4.68 12.70
N ALA A 108 8.17 -4.40 13.97
CA ALA A 108 9.55 -4.38 14.47
C ALA A 108 10.25 -5.75 14.33
N ARG A 109 9.55 -6.86 14.65
CA ARG A 109 10.09 -8.22 14.49
C ARG A 109 10.29 -8.60 13.02
N LEU A 110 9.34 -8.25 12.15
CA LEU A 110 9.44 -8.53 10.71
C LEU A 110 10.69 -7.93 10.09
N VAL A 111 11.04 -6.71 10.49
CA VAL A 111 12.21 -5.99 9.97
C VAL A 111 13.52 -6.70 10.31
N GLN A 112 13.53 -7.45 11.41
CA GLN A 112 14.69 -8.23 11.84
C GLN A 112 14.69 -9.65 11.28
N ALA A 113 13.60 -10.10 10.64
CA ALA A 113 13.50 -11.44 10.09
C ALA A 113 14.33 -11.56 8.79
N PRO A 114 15.02 -12.70 8.58
CA PRO A 114 15.69 -12.96 7.31
C PRO A 114 14.67 -13.01 6.17
N PRO A 115 15.09 -12.73 4.91
CA PRO A 115 14.24 -12.93 3.75
C PRO A 115 13.66 -14.35 3.74
N GLY A 116 12.37 -14.47 3.42
CA GLY A 116 11.67 -15.74 3.56
C GLY A 116 10.23 -15.68 3.04
N VAL A 117 9.50 -16.74 3.31
CA VAL A 117 8.08 -16.84 2.95
C VAL A 117 7.25 -15.81 3.75
N PRO A 118 6.17 -15.26 3.16
CA PRO A 118 5.25 -14.43 3.92
C PRO A 118 4.66 -15.18 5.11
N VAL A 119 4.44 -14.47 6.21
CA VAL A 119 3.77 -15.00 7.42
C VAL A 119 2.49 -14.21 7.66
N VAL A 120 1.45 -14.88 8.15
CA VAL A 120 0.18 -14.24 8.49
C VAL A 120 0.03 -14.16 10.00
N ILE A 121 -0.35 -12.98 10.51
CA ILE A 121 -0.52 -12.79 11.94
C ILE A 121 -1.83 -12.06 12.23
N ARG A 122 -2.62 -12.60 13.15
CA ARG A 122 -3.84 -11.98 13.68
C ARG A 122 -3.55 -11.17 14.94
N ARG A 123 -4.25 -10.05 15.11
CA ARG A 123 -4.17 -9.18 16.30
C ARG A 123 -5.53 -8.55 16.60
N ARG A 124 -5.97 -8.62 17.87
CA ARG A 124 -7.14 -7.85 18.34
C ARG A 124 -6.72 -6.46 18.76
N ALA A 125 -7.64 -5.51 18.63
CA ALA A 125 -7.47 -4.14 19.11
C ALA A 125 -7.14 -4.11 20.62
N CYS A 126 -7.80 -4.96 21.42
CA CYS A 126 -7.57 -5.04 22.87
C CYS A 126 -6.16 -5.51 23.24
N ASP A 127 -5.48 -6.25 22.36
CA ASP A 127 -4.11 -6.71 22.60
C ASP A 127 -3.09 -5.59 22.32
N ILE A 128 -3.49 -4.43 21.76
CA ILE A 128 -2.57 -3.31 21.45
C ILE A 128 -2.21 -2.58 22.74
N ALA A 129 -0.90 -2.59 23.06
CA ALA A 129 -0.38 -2.05 24.31
C ALA A 129 -0.34 -0.52 24.35
N ASP A 130 -0.11 0.13 23.21
CA ASP A 130 -0.06 1.59 23.09
C ASP A 130 -1.50 2.15 22.97
N PRO A 131 -2.02 2.84 24.00
CA PRO A 131 -3.41 3.31 23.99
C PRO A 131 -3.67 4.41 22.97
N ALA A 132 -2.67 5.25 22.65
CA ALA A 132 -2.81 6.32 21.66
C ALA A 132 -2.88 5.73 20.24
N TYR A 133 -2.02 4.73 19.97
CA TYR A 133 -2.10 3.94 18.75
C TYR A 133 -3.47 3.28 18.61
N ARG A 134 -3.92 2.55 19.63
CA ARG A 134 -5.21 1.86 19.62
C ARG A 134 -6.37 2.84 19.39
N ALA A 135 -6.40 3.95 20.11
CA ALA A 135 -7.47 4.93 20.01
C ALA A 135 -7.58 5.53 18.58
N VAL A 136 -6.44 5.86 17.96
CA VAL A 136 -6.41 6.51 16.65
C VAL A 136 -6.67 5.55 15.51
N CYS A 137 -6.10 4.35 15.56
CA CYS A 137 -6.13 3.39 14.46
C CYS A 137 -7.22 2.32 14.60
N TYR A 138 -7.86 2.19 15.77
CA TYR A 138 -8.86 1.15 16.03
C TYR A 138 -10.15 1.70 16.64
N ASP A 139 -10.10 2.23 17.87
CA ASP A 139 -11.30 2.49 18.68
C ASP A 139 -12.24 3.50 18.01
N ARG A 140 -11.70 4.58 17.42
CA ARG A 140 -12.49 5.64 16.77
C ARG A 140 -13.41 5.17 15.64
N ALA A 141 -13.08 4.04 15.01
CA ALA A 141 -13.82 3.53 13.86
C ALA A 141 -14.35 2.11 14.09
N GLY A 142 -14.34 1.65 15.36
CA GLY A 142 -14.83 0.33 15.71
C GLY A 142 -14.06 -0.81 15.05
N VAL A 143 -12.77 -0.63 14.72
CA VAL A 143 -11.97 -1.74 14.18
C VAL A 143 -11.66 -2.70 15.33
N ALA A 144 -12.11 -3.95 15.20
CA ALA A 144 -11.98 -4.95 16.26
C ALA A 144 -10.70 -5.78 16.11
N GLU A 145 -10.36 -6.17 14.88
CA GLU A 145 -9.24 -7.05 14.59
C GLU A 145 -8.50 -6.66 13.32
N ARG A 146 -7.21 -6.99 13.29
CA ARG A 146 -6.31 -6.89 12.14
C ARG A 146 -5.73 -8.26 11.84
N VAL A 147 -5.66 -8.61 10.57
CA VAL A 147 -4.79 -9.65 10.05
C VAL A 147 -3.69 -9.01 9.20
N SER A 148 -2.46 -9.49 9.32
CA SER A 148 -1.29 -8.91 8.67
C SER A 148 -0.55 -10.00 7.91
N ILE A 149 -0.48 -9.87 6.58
CA ILE A 149 0.42 -10.65 5.74
C ILE A 149 1.74 -9.89 5.68
N LEU A 150 2.76 -10.46 6.31
CA LEU A 150 4.07 -9.86 6.47
C LEU A 150 5.07 -10.57 5.56
N SER A 151 5.62 -9.86 4.60
CA SER A 151 6.67 -10.40 3.71
C SER A 151 8.04 -9.87 4.14
N PRO A 152 8.89 -10.72 4.75
CA PRO A 152 10.25 -10.33 5.11
C PRO A 152 11.14 -10.20 3.87
N GLY A 153 12.22 -9.43 4.00
CA GLY A 153 13.13 -9.13 2.91
C GLY A 153 13.41 -7.63 2.77
N ARG A 154 13.99 -7.23 1.64
CA ARG A 154 14.25 -5.82 1.32
C ARG A 154 13.81 -5.51 -0.12
N PRO A 155 12.78 -4.66 -0.32
CA PRO A 155 11.90 -4.11 0.72
C PRO A 155 11.08 -5.20 1.44
N CYS A 156 10.73 -4.95 2.70
CA CYS A 156 9.71 -5.71 3.41
C CYS A 156 8.32 -5.07 3.24
N PHE A 157 7.29 -5.90 3.28
CA PHE A 157 5.91 -5.48 3.08
C PHE A 157 5.02 -5.93 4.24
N ALA A 158 4.05 -5.09 4.58
CA ALA A 158 2.93 -5.46 5.45
C ALA A 158 1.62 -5.14 4.73
N VAL A 159 0.87 -6.17 4.37
CA VAL A 159 -0.50 -6.07 3.85
C VAL A 159 -1.44 -6.37 5.02
N ASN A 160 -2.16 -5.36 5.48
CA ASN A 160 -3.10 -5.50 6.59
C ASN A 160 -4.53 -5.53 6.08
N GLY A 161 -5.33 -6.45 6.58
CA GLY A 161 -6.78 -6.47 6.49
C GLY A 161 -7.41 -6.22 7.86
N TYR A 162 -8.53 -5.51 7.89
CA TYR A 162 -9.23 -5.14 9.11
C TYR A 162 -10.70 -5.54 9.05
N ARG A 163 -11.26 -5.95 10.20
CA ARG A 163 -12.70 -6.16 10.42
C ARG A 163 -13.20 -5.23 11.52
N THR A 164 -14.42 -4.77 11.39
CA THR A 164 -15.06 -3.94 12.41
C THR A 164 -15.77 -4.79 13.47
N SER A 165 -16.13 -4.18 14.59
CA SER A 165 -16.85 -4.84 15.69
C SER A 165 -18.27 -5.28 15.33
N GLY A 166 -18.81 -4.84 14.19
CA GLY A 166 -20.08 -5.33 13.64
C GLY A 166 -19.97 -6.71 12.97
N SER A 167 -18.74 -7.15 12.68
CA SER A 167 -18.45 -8.43 12.03
C SER A 167 -17.95 -9.47 13.02
N SER A 168 -18.11 -10.74 12.67
CA SER A 168 -17.51 -11.84 13.43
C SER A 168 -15.97 -11.73 13.43
N PRO A 169 -15.30 -12.08 14.54
CA PRO A 169 -13.84 -12.19 14.59
C PRO A 169 -13.28 -13.09 13.48
N PHE A 170 -12.03 -12.87 13.07
CA PHE A 170 -11.34 -13.76 12.15
C PHE A 170 -11.23 -15.17 12.75
N SER A 171 -11.78 -16.15 12.05
CA SER A 171 -11.68 -17.56 12.37
C SER A 171 -10.28 -18.12 12.05
N ALA A 172 -10.00 -19.36 12.48
CA ALA A 172 -8.78 -20.05 12.07
C ALA A 172 -8.77 -20.31 10.55
N GLN A 173 -9.93 -20.63 9.97
CA GLN A 173 -10.08 -20.85 8.53
C GLN A 173 -9.79 -19.58 7.72
N ASP A 174 -10.22 -18.40 8.20
CA ASP A 174 -9.90 -17.12 7.56
C ASP A 174 -8.37 -16.92 7.47
N VAL A 175 -7.64 -17.25 8.55
CA VAL A 175 -6.19 -17.13 8.59
C VAL A 175 -5.52 -18.14 7.67
N GLU A 176 -5.97 -19.40 7.68
CA GLU A 176 -5.45 -20.46 6.81
C GLU A 176 -5.64 -20.12 5.32
N GLN A 177 -6.79 -19.55 4.93
CA GLN A 177 -7.01 -19.09 3.56
C GLN A 177 -6.05 -17.97 3.16
N LEU A 178 -5.78 -17.03 4.07
CA LEU A 178 -4.79 -15.98 3.81
C LEU A 178 -3.36 -16.53 3.74
N GLU A 179 -3.00 -17.50 4.58
CA GLU A 179 -1.69 -18.17 4.55
C GLU A 179 -1.47 -18.89 3.23
N LEU A 180 -2.46 -19.66 2.78
CA LEU A 180 -2.43 -20.40 1.52
C LEU A 180 -2.17 -19.48 0.31
N HIS A 181 -2.73 -18.27 0.33
CA HIS A 181 -2.65 -17.33 -0.79
C HIS A 181 -1.66 -16.18 -0.58
N ALA A 182 -0.97 -16.12 0.57
CA ALA A 182 -0.07 -15.01 0.93
C ALA A 182 1.03 -14.79 -0.10
N GLY A 183 1.60 -15.86 -0.65
CA GLY A 183 2.63 -15.80 -1.69
C GLY A 183 2.14 -15.08 -2.95
N LEU A 184 0.93 -15.40 -3.41
CA LEU A 184 0.31 -14.78 -4.59
C LEU A 184 0.00 -13.30 -4.32
N LEU A 185 -0.62 -12.98 -3.19
CA LEU A 185 -0.97 -11.61 -2.82
C LEU A 185 0.28 -10.70 -2.79
N ILE A 186 1.36 -11.18 -2.19
CA ILE A 186 2.64 -10.45 -2.15
C ILE A 186 3.30 -10.36 -3.54
N ALA A 187 3.24 -11.41 -4.35
CA ALA A 187 3.77 -11.39 -5.71
C ALA A 187 3.03 -10.38 -6.60
N ALA A 188 1.70 -10.36 -6.52
CA ALA A 188 0.85 -9.40 -7.23
C ALA A 188 1.17 -7.96 -6.81
N LEU A 189 1.28 -7.70 -5.50
CA LEU A 189 1.67 -6.38 -4.99
C LEU A 189 3.05 -5.95 -5.52
N ARG A 190 4.05 -6.81 -5.45
CA ARG A 190 5.39 -6.51 -5.97
C ARG A 190 5.37 -6.19 -7.46
N GLN A 191 4.58 -6.94 -8.23
CA GLN A 191 4.48 -6.71 -9.66
C GLN A 191 3.73 -5.42 -9.98
N HIS A 192 2.67 -5.09 -9.23
CA HIS A 192 1.97 -3.81 -9.36
C HIS A 192 2.92 -2.64 -9.09
N LEU A 193 3.70 -2.69 -8.01
CA LEU A 193 4.69 -1.63 -7.73
C LEU A 193 5.78 -1.53 -8.79
N ARG A 194 6.24 -2.66 -9.35
CA ARG A 194 7.16 -2.63 -10.50
C ARG A 194 6.52 -2.01 -11.73
N ALA A 195 5.25 -2.32 -11.99
CA ALA A 195 4.51 -1.75 -13.11
C ALA A 195 4.29 -0.24 -12.92
N GLU A 196 3.95 0.24 -11.72
CA GLU A 196 3.86 1.67 -11.41
C GLU A 196 5.21 2.38 -11.56
N GLN A 197 6.32 1.72 -11.20
CA GLN A 197 7.67 2.27 -11.39
C GLN A 197 8.11 2.26 -12.86
N ALA A 198 7.74 1.23 -13.62
CA ALA A 198 8.05 1.10 -15.04
C ALA A 198 7.19 2.03 -15.90
N CYS A 199 5.93 2.22 -15.52
CA CYS A 199 5.05 3.29 -15.98
C CYS A 199 5.26 4.57 -15.16
N GLY A 200 6.51 4.82 -14.72
CA GLY A 200 6.89 6.04 -14.00
C GLY A 200 6.16 7.23 -14.63
N PRO A 201 5.51 8.07 -13.82
CA PRO A 201 4.27 8.70 -14.23
C PRO A 201 4.46 9.33 -15.60
N VAL A 202 3.67 8.91 -16.57
CA VAL A 202 3.20 9.87 -17.58
C VAL A 202 2.21 10.79 -16.86
N GLY A 203 2.65 11.38 -15.75
CA GLY A 203 1.98 12.47 -15.09
C GLY A 203 2.29 13.61 -16.01
N ASP A 204 1.30 14.00 -16.81
CA ASP A 204 1.37 15.03 -17.83
C ASP A 204 2.55 15.98 -17.56
N GLU A 205 3.64 15.78 -18.29
CA GLU A 205 4.89 16.52 -18.11
C GLU A 205 4.59 18.02 -18.12
N THR A 206 3.60 18.42 -18.92
CA THR A 206 3.06 19.77 -19.03
C THR A 206 2.43 20.26 -17.73
N ALA A 207 1.59 19.45 -17.08
CA ALA A 207 0.98 19.79 -15.80
C ALA A 207 2.03 19.88 -14.68
N LEU A 208 3.01 18.98 -14.65
CA LEU A 208 4.09 19.03 -13.67
C LEU A 208 5.01 20.25 -13.92
N ALA A 209 5.37 20.52 -15.17
CA ALA A 209 6.15 21.69 -15.56
C ALA A 209 5.40 22.99 -15.23
N GLY A 210 4.10 23.06 -15.53
CA GLY A 210 3.25 24.20 -15.21
C GLY A 210 3.20 24.47 -13.69
N ARG A 211 3.06 23.42 -12.88
CA ARG A 211 3.14 23.53 -11.42
C ARG A 211 4.52 23.96 -10.93
N LEU A 212 5.59 23.43 -11.50
CA LEU A 212 6.96 23.84 -11.15
C LEU A 212 7.22 25.32 -11.50
N ALA A 213 6.64 25.81 -12.58
CA ALA A 213 6.75 27.20 -13.01
C ALA A 213 5.94 28.17 -12.12
N THR A 214 4.87 27.71 -11.46
CA THR A 214 4.07 28.54 -10.54
C THR A 214 4.62 28.59 -9.11
N LEU A 215 5.55 27.70 -8.77
CA LEU A 215 6.22 27.72 -7.47
C LEU A 215 7.30 28.82 -7.45
N ASP A 216 7.51 29.41 -6.27
CA ASP A 216 8.46 30.53 -6.07
C ASP A 216 9.93 30.07 -6.01
N TYR A 217 10.34 29.28 -7.02
CA TYR A 217 11.73 28.88 -7.24
C TYR A 217 12.38 29.68 -8.39
N GLY A 218 11.64 30.56 -9.07
CA GLY A 218 12.14 31.37 -10.17
C GLY A 218 12.57 30.57 -11.41
N LEU A 219 11.94 29.41 -11.65
CA LEU A 219 12.19 28.59 -12.84
C LEU A 219 11.63 29.27 -14.10
N SER A 220 12.40 29.26 -15.18
CA SER A 220 11.86 29.52 -16.52
C SER A 220 11.01 28.34 -16.98
N ALA A 221 10.11 28.57 -17.95
CA ALA A 221 9.31 27.50 -18.56
C ALA A 221 10.18 26.33 -19.04
N ARG A 222 11.31 26.63 -19.69
CA ARG A 222 12.21 25.60 -20.21
C ARG A 222 12.95 24.84 -19.10
N GLU A 223 13.32 25.50 -18.01
CA GLU A 223 13.89 24.82 -16.84
C GLU A 223 12.86 23.91 -16.15
N ALA A 224 11.61 24.37 -16.04
CA ALA A 224 10.51 23.61 -15.45
C ALA A 224 10.19 22.35 -16.27
N GLU A 225 10.13 22.45 -17.60
CA GLU A 225 9.96 21.30 -18.50
C GLU A 225 11.09 20.28 -18.34
N ILE A 226 12.35 20.72 -18.39
CA ILE A 226 13.50 19.81 -18.26
C ILE A 226 13.49 19.11 -16.91
N VAL A 227 13.17 19.83 -15.83
CA VAL A 227 13.08 19.22 -14.49
C VAL A 227 11.87 18.30 -14.35
N ALA A 228 10.73 18.63 -14.94
CA ALA A 228 9.55 17.77 -14.95
C ALA A 228 9.88 16.43 -15.63
N ALA A 229 10.38 16.45 -16.87
CA ALA A 229 10.79 15.24 -17.59
C ALA A 229 11.82 14.41 -16.80
N LEU A 230 12.79 15.09 -16.17
CA LEU A 230 13.69 14.43 -15.23
C LEU A 230 12.89 13.79 -14.08
N MET A 231 12.05 14.51 -13.34
CA MET A 231 11.27 13.96 -12.22
C MET A 231 10.42 12.74 -12.62
N LEU A 232 9.98 12.66 -13.88
CA LEU A 232 9.20 11.54 -14.42
C LEU A 232 10.04 10.32 -14.85
N GLY A 233 11.37 10.43 -14.82
CA GLY A 233 12.25 9.29 -15.11
C GLY A 233 13.04 9.40 -16.40
N GLU A 234 12.84 10.43 -17.22
CA GLU A 234 13.54 10.56 -18.49
C GLU A 234 15.05 10.79 -18.33
N THR A 235 15.81 10.26 -19.28
CA THR A 235 17.26 10.49 -19.37
C THR A 235 17.55 11.82 -20.07
N GLN A 236 18.70 12.43 -19.82
CA GLN A 236 19.08 13.69 -20.47
C GLN A 236 19.17 13.55 -22.00
N GLU A 237 19.58 12.39 -22.49
CA GLU A 237 19.63 12.03 -23.91
C GLU A 237 18.22 11.89 -24.49
N GLY A 238 17.30 11.23 -23.78
CA GLY A 238 15.89 11.12 -24.16
C GLY A 238 15.22 12.48 -24.26
N ILE A 239 15.45 13.35 -23.27
CA ILE A 239 14.94 14.73 -23.24
C ILE A 239 15.49 15.55 -24.42
N ALA A 240 16.79 15.42 -24.72
CA ALA A 240 17.41 16.11 -25.83
C ALA A 240 16.77 15.73 -27.17
N ALA A 241 16.55 14.42 -27.40
CA ALA A 241 15.88 13.91 -28.59
C ALA A 241 14.41 14.37 -28.67
N ALA A 242 13.65 14.21 -27.59
CA ALA A 242 12.22 14.55 -27.54
C ALA A 242 11.97 16.05 -27.77
N LYS A 243 12.80 16.91 -27.17
CA LYS A 243 12.65 18.37 -27.22
C LYS A 243 13.47 19.05 -28.32
N ARG A 244 14.12 18.27 -29.20
CA ARG A 244 15.00 18.74 -30.30
C ARG A 244 16.08 19.73 -29.80
N LEU A 245 16.72 19.38 -28.69
CA LEU A 245 17.81 20.16 -28.07
C LEU A 245 19.14 19.42 -28.16
N SER A 246 20.25 20.14 -28.02
CA SER A 246 21.55 19.51 -27.79
C SER A 246 21.65 18.96 -26.35
N ALA A 247 22.43 17.90 -26.15
CA ALA A 247 22.70 17.36 -24.81
C ALA A 247 23.32 18.44 -23.89
N THR A 248 24.22 19.28 -24.42
CA THR A 248 24.84 20.40 -23.71
C THR A 248 23.80 21.43 -23.22
N THR A 249 22.77 21.69 -24.04
CA THR A 249 21.66 22.57 -23.68
C THR A 249 20.84 21.99 -22.53
N VAL A 250 20.53 20.69 -22.56
CA VAL A 250 19.81 19.99 -21.47
C VAL A 250 20.62 20.01 -20.17
N ILE A 251 21.93 19.76 -20.23
CA ILE A 251 22.83 19.85 -19.06
C ILE A 251 22.81 21.25 -18.46
N THR A 252 22.83 22.28 -19.30
CA THR A 252 22.82 23.68 -18.86
C THR A 252 21.51 24.03 -18.14
N TYR A 253 20.36 23.68 -18.73
CA TYR A 253 19.06 23.89 -18.11
C TYR A 253 18.91 23.11 -16.81
N ARG A 254 19.34 21.84 -16.78
CA ARG A 254 19.35 21.03 -15.56
C ARG A 254 20.16 21.69 -14.44
N ARG A 255 21.39 22.13 -14.72
CA ARG A 255 22.27 22.75 -13.72
C ARG A 255 21.66 24.02 -13.13
N ARG A 256 21.08 24.89 -13.98
CA ARG A 256 20.42 26.12 -13.53
C ARG A 256 19.19 25.81 -12.69
N ALA A 257 18.35 24.89 -13.16
CA ALA A 257 17.15 24.49 -12.44
C ALA A 257 17.46 23.83 -11.10
N TYR A 258 18.52 23.00 -11.02
CA TYR A 258 18.98 22.40 -9.76
C TYR A 258 19.43 23.45 -8.76
N GLY A 259 20.18 24.46 -9.21
CA GLY A 259 20.58 25.59 -8.37
C GLY A 259 19.37 26.36 -7.82
N LYS A 260 18.37 26.62 -8.65
CA LYS A 260 17.13 27.31 -8.27
C LYS A 260 16.25 26.50 -7.31
N LEU A 261 16.21 25.18 -7.49
CA LEU A 261 15.44 24.26 -6.65
C LEU A 261 16.15 23.86 -5.35
N GLY A 262 17.42 24.26 -5.17
CA GLY A 262 18.22 23.87 -4.01
C GLY A 262 18.51 22.36 -3.94
N VAL A 263 18.57 21.67 -5.07
CA VAL A 263 18.83 20.22 -5.14
C VAL A 263 20.21 19.95 -5.72
N ALA A 264 20.97 19.05 -5.11
CA ALA A 264 22.33 18.74 -5.57
C ALA A 264 22.38 17.56 -6.55
N ASN A 265 21.45 16.61 -6.40
CA ASN A 265 21.51 15.35 -7.13
C ASN A 265 20.11 14.80 -7.46
N ARG A 266 20.10 13.68 -8.19
CA ARG A 266 18.88 12.97 -8.61
C ARG A 266 18.00 12.53 -7.44
N ARG A 267 18.61 12.10 -6.33
CA ARG A 267 17.89 11.65 -5.13
C ARG A 267 17.16 12.82 -4.46
N ASP A 268 17.79 13.98 -4.37
CA ASP A 268 17.19 15.21 -3.83
C ASP A 268 16.02 15.67 -4.71
N LEU A 269 16.19 15.62 -6.03
CA LEU A 269 15.14 15.94 -6.99
C LEU A 269 13.91 15.03 -6.81
N MET A 270 14.13 13.73 -6.63
CA MET A 270 13.05 12.77 -6.39
C MET A 270 12.37 12.95 -5.02
N ALA A 271 13.12 13.39 -4.01
CA ALA A 271 12.55 13.75 -2.71
C ALA A 271 11.66 14.99 -2.84
N LEU A 272 12.05 15.99 -3.63
CA LEU A 272 11.21 17.14 -3.97
C LEU A 272 9.95 16.72 -4.74
N HIS A 273 10.10 15.87 -5.76
CA HIS A 273 8.95 15.36 -6.52
C HIS A 273 7.91 14.69 -5.62
N ARG A 274 8.34 13.78 -4.72
CA ARG A 274 7.43 13.15 -3.74
C ARG A 274 6.73 14.18 -2.86
N ARG A 275 7.45 15.19 -2.35
CA ARG A 275 6.84 16.28 -1.55
C ARG A 275 5.79 17.05 -2.35
N LEU A 276 6.04 17.34 -3.63
CA LEU A 276 5.09 18.03 -4.51
C LEU A 276 3.86 17.19 -4.82
N MET A 277 4.01 15.86 -4.89
CA MET A 277 2.87 14.95 -5.05
C MET A 277 2.05 14.83 -3.76
N THR A 278 2.70 14.82 -2.60
CA THR A 278 1.99 14.82 -1.31
C THR A 278 1.30 16.15 -0.99
N ALA A 279 1.89 17.28 -1.41
CA ALA A 279 1.31 18.61 -1.20
C ALA A 279 0.16 18.97 -2.15
N ALA A 280 -0.07 18.16 -3.20
CA ALA A 280 -1.20 18.31 -4.12
C ALA A 280 -2.53 17.80 -3.54
N ASP A 281 -2.52 17.25 -2.32
CA ASP A 281 -3.73 16.88 -1.59
C ASP A 281 -4.35 18.15 -0.97
N PRO A 282 -5.59 18.55 -1.35
CA PRO A 282 -6.22 19.82 -0.93
C PRO A 282 -6.38 19.99 0.59
N LEU A 283 -6.10 18.96 1.39
CA LEU A 283 -6.16 19.00 2.85
C LEU A 283 -4.90 19.55 3.54
N SER A 284 -3.83 19.90 2.80
CA SER A 284 -2.58 20.42 3.39
C SER A 284 -2.49 21.95 3.48
N ALA A 285 -3.29 22.69 2.70
CA ALA A 285 -3.19 24.16 2.60
C ALA A 285 -3.63 24.94 3.87
N ALA A 286 -4.23 24.27 4.86
CA ALA A 286 -4.79 24.94 6.04
C ALA A 286 -3.80 25.19 7.19
N ARG A 287 -2.52 24.82 7.07
CA ARG A 287 -1.58 24.92 8.21
C ARG A 287 -0.22 25.50 7.89
N THR A 288 -0.20 26.71 7.31
CA THR A 288 0.96 27.61 7.47
C THR A 288 0.55 29.07 7.30
N ARG A 289 -0.07 29.66 8.33
CA ARG A 289 0.04 31.11 8.56
C ARG A 289 0.94 31.32 9.78
N PRO A 290 2.16 31.88 9.63
CA PRO A 290 2.87 32.38 10.78
C PRO A 290 2.13 33.62 11.29
N ARG A 291 1.67 33.54 12.54
CA ARG A 291 1.11 34.64 13.31
C ARG A 291 2.28 35.58 13.66
N VAL A 292 2.45 36.65 12.87
CA VAL A 292 3.41 37.71 13.21
C VAL A 292 2.84 38.46 14.43
N ALA A 293 3.48 38.25 15.57
CA ALA A 293 3.25 39.05 16.77
C ALA A 293 3.82 40.47 16.51
N ARG A 294 2.96 41.48 16.68
CA ARG A 294 3.37 42.86 16.89
C ARG A 294 3.72 43.03 18.36
N GLU A 295 4.92 43.50 18.66
CA GLU A 295 5.33 44.18 19.90
C GLU A 295 6.57 45.01 19.50
N LYS A 296 6.41 46.33 19.28
CA LYS A 296 6.65 47.42 20.24
C LYS A 296 8.10 47.50 20.72
N GLU A 297 8.87 48.35 20.06
CA GLU A 297 9.58 49.50 20.64
C GLU A 297 9.76 50.57 19.57
#